data_AF-A0A0D1LSB8-F1
#
_entry.id   AF-A0A0D1LSB8-F1
#
_cell.length_a   1.000
_cell.length_b   1.000
_cell.length_c   1.000
_cell.angle_alpha   90.00
_cell.angle_beta   90.00
_cell.angle_gamma   90.00
#
_symmetry.space_group_name_H-M   'P 1'
#
loop_
_entity.id
_entity.type
_entity.pdbx_description
1 polymer ?
#
loop_
_entity_poly.entity_id
_entity_poly.type
_entity_poly.pdbx_seq_one_letter_code
_entity_poly.pdbx_strand_id
1 'polypeptide(L)' 'MGKKMPTYVVFNMSMGNNHHTPVATGDNLDELLVQYHGKAYQVMAVKPVFEREEW' A
#
# COMPACT_ATOMS: atom_id res chain seq x y z
N MET A 1 2.11 17.97 14.62
CA MET A 1 1.04 17.09 14.13
C MET A 1 1.69 15.96 13.37
N GLY A 2 1.69 14.74 13.92
CA GLY A 2 2.32 13.59 13.28
C GLY A 2 1.61 13.28 11.96
N LYS A 3 2.39 13.12 10.88
CA LYS A 3 1.87 12.77 9.56
C LYS A 3 1.12 11.44 9.69
N LYS A 4 -0.21 11.44 9.47
CA LYS A 4 -1.03 10.22 9.50
C LYS A 4 -0.42 9.21 8.52
N MET A 5 -0.15 7.99 8.98
CA MET A 5 0.36 6.94 8.11
C MET A 5 -0.72 6.59 7.08
N PRO A 6 -0.34 6.32 5.81
CA PRO A 6 -1.30 5.88 4.82
C PRO A 6 -1.86 4.52 5.21
N THR A 7 -3.15 4.31 5.00
CA THR A 7 -3.85 3.05 5.31
C THR A 7 -3.63 2.00 4.23
N TYR A 8 -3.35 2.42 3.00
CA TYR A 8 -3.15 1.56 1.84
C TYR A 8 -1.86 1.89 1.09
N VAL A 9 -1.26 0.85 0.53
CA VAL A 9 -0.03 0.90 -0.27
C VAL A 9 -0.26 0.14 -1.57
N VAL A 10 0.16 0.71 -2.68
CA VAL A 10 0.02 0.12 -4.02
C VAL A 10 1.38 -0.32 -4.53
N PHE A 11 1.46 -1.57 -4.98
CA PHE A 11 2.62 -2.15 -5.65
C PHE A 11 2.30 -2.44 -7.11
N ASN A 12 3.26 -2.19 -8.00
CA ASN A 12 3.18 -2.63 -9.39
C ASN A 12 3.85 -4.00 -9.50
N MET A 13 3.06 -5.02 -9.84
CA MET A 13 3.45 -6.43 -9.97
C MET A 13 4.02 -6.79 -11.35
N SER A 14 4.19 -5.81 -12.24
CA SER A 14 4.75 -6.00 -13.58
C SER A 14 6.23 -5.63 -13.68
N MET A 15 6.83 -5.06 -12.61
CA MET A 15 8.22 -4.59 -12.58
C MET A 15 9.29 -5.67 -12.25
N GLY A 16 8.95 -6.96 -12.30
CA GLY A 16 9.86 -8.06 -11.95
C GLY A 16 10.44 -7.95 -10.54
N ASN A 17 11.77 -7.97 -10.41
CA ASN A 17 12.43 -7.97 -9.09
C ASN A 17 12.28 -6.65 -8.28
N ASN A 18 11.69 -5.60 -8.86
CA ASN A 18 11.53 -4.28 -8.22
C ASN A 18 10.12 -4.03 -7.63
N HIS A 19 9.30 -5.06 -7.44
CA HIS A 19 7.96 -4.94 -6.83
C HIS A 19 7.95 -4.44 -5.37
N HIS A 20 9.11 -4.26 -4.75
CA HIS A 20 9.23 -3.90 -3.34
C HIS A 20 9.05 -2.39 -3.11
N THR A 21 9.09 -1.57 -4.16
CA THR A 21 8.86 -0.13 -4.04
C THR A 21 7.39 0.20 -4.31
N PRO A 22 6.70 0.82 -3.34
CA PRO A 22 5.34 1.31 -3.57
C PRO A 22 5.31 2.33 -4.71
N VAL A 23 4.34 2.21 -5.60
CA VAL A 23 4.08 3.22 -6.65
C VAL A 23 3.11 4.30 -6.19
N ALA A 24 2.29 4.01 -5.17
CA ALA A 24 1.40 4.96 -4.53
C ALA A 24 1.06 4.54 -3.09
N THR A 25 0.62 5.50 -2.29
CA THR A 25 0.06 5.29 -0.96
C THR A 25 -1.14 6.22 -0.75
N GLY A 26 -2.09 5.83 0.09
CA GLY A 26 -3.27 6.65 0.34
C GLY A 26 -4.21 6.08 1.39
N ASP A 27 -5.23 6.88 1.73
CA ASP A 27 -6.27 6.51 2.69
C ASP A 27 -7.62 6.16 2.03
N ASN A 28 -7.80 6.51 0.76
CA ASN A 28 -9.04 6.24 0.02
C ASN A 28 -8.85 5.02 -0.90
N LEU A 29 -9.46 3.89 -0.53
CA LEU A 29 -9.37 2.66 -1.30
C LEU A 29 -10.01 2.78 -2.69
N ASP A 30 -11.16 3.43 -2.80
CA ASP A 30 -11.90 3.54 -4.07
C ASP A 30 -11.10 4.34 -5.10
N GLU A 31 -10.47 5.45 -4.70
CA GLU A 31 -9.59 6.22 -5.57
C GLU A 31 -8.40 5.41 -6.06
N LEU A 32 -7.76 4.64 -5.15
CA LEU A 32 -6.64 3.78 -5.50
C LEU A 32 -7.06 2.65 -6.43
N LEU A 33 -8.24 2.05 -6.24
CA LEU A 33 -8.74 1.01 -7.12
C LEU A 33 -9.15 1.57 -8.49
N VAL A 34 -9.67 2.80 -8.59
CA VAL A 34 -9.95 3.44 -9.88
C VAL A 34 -8.67 3.68 -10.66
N GLN A 35 -7.63 4.21 -9.99
CA GLN A 35 -6.36 4.53 -10.66
C GLN A 35 -5.47 3.31 -10.92
N TYR A 36 -5.45 2.35 -10.01
CA TYR A 36 -4.56 1.18 -10.01
C TYR A 36 -5.37 -0.11 -9.95
N HIS A 37 -6.01 -0.45 -11.07
CA HIS A 37 -6.79 -1.67 -11.24
C HIS A 37 -6.11 -2.70 -12.14
N GLY A 38 -6.61 -3.94 -12.08
CA GLY A 38 -6.19 -5.04 -12.94
C GLY A 38 -5.01 -5.83 -12.37
N LYS A 39 -4.57 -6.85 -13.13
CA LYS A 39 -3.58 -7.84 -12.65
C LYS A 39 -2.16 -7.27 -12.46
N ALA A 40 -1.92 -6.04 -12.93
CA ALA A 40 -0.62 -5.38 -12.84
C ALA A 40 -0.39 -4.70 -11.48
N TYR A 41 -1.42 -4.49 -10.67
CA TYR A 41 -1.32 -3.75 -9.41
C TYR A 41 -1.88 -4.56 -8.25
N GLN A 42 -1.22 -4.41 -7.09
CA GLN A 42 -1.68 -4.97 -5.83
C GLN A 42 -1.82 -3.85 -4.81
N VAL A 43 -3.03 -3.67 -4.28
CA VAL A 43 -3.32 -2.74 -3.20
C VAL A 43 -3.36 -3.52 -1.89
N MET A 44 -2.56 -3.11 -0.91
CA MET A 44 -2.48 -3.74 0.41
C MET A 44 -2.86 -2.75 1.50
N ALA A 45 -3.71 -3.18 2.44
CA ALA A 45 -3.92 -2.45 3.68
C ALA A 45 -2.69 -2.62 4.58
N VAL A 46 -2.17 -1.51 5.10
CA VAL A 46 -1.06 -1.53 6.07
C VAL A 46 -1.60 -1.23 7.45
N LYS A 47 -1.22 -2.07 8.41
CA LYS A 47 -1.38 -1.77 9.83
C LYS A 47 -0.07 -1.23 10.34
N PRO A 48 -0.08 -0.11 11.08
CA PRO A 48 1.15 0.39 11.65
C PRO A 48 1.65 -0.56 12.74
N VAL A 49 2.96 -0.77 12.78
CA VAL A 49 3.64 -1.68 13.72
C VAL A 49 3.83 -0.97 15.07
N PHE A 50 2.73 -0.59 15.73
CA PHE A 50 2.77 -0.04 17.08
C PHE A 50 2.51 -1.11 18.16
N GLU A 51 2.10 -2.32 17.77
CA GLU A 51 1.72 -3.41 18.68
C GLU A 51 2.58 -4.65 18.42
N ARG A 52 3.90 -4.52 18.64
CA ARG A 52 4.70 -5.71 18.95
C ARG A 52 4.43 -6.04 20.42
N GLU A 53 3.29 -6.67 20.72
CA GLU A 53 3.23 -7.49 21.93
C GLU A 53 4.26 -8.61 21.73
N GLU A 54 5.35 -8.51 22.48
CA GLU A 54 6.36 -9.56 22.61
C GLU A 54 5.63 -10.82 23.12
N TRP A 55 5.56 -11.85 22.27
CA TRP A 55 5.23 -13.21 22.67
C TRP A 55 6.51 -13.95 23.05
#